data_AF-A0A1J5KBE1-F1
#
_entry.id   AF-A0A1J5KBE1-F1
#
_cell.length_a   1.000
_cell.length_b   1.000
_cell.length_c   1.000
_cell.angle_alpha   90.00
_cell.angle_beta   90.00
_cell.angle_gamma   90.00
#
_symmetry.space_group_name_H-M   'P 1'
#
loop_
_entity.id
_entity.type
_entity.pdbx_description
1 polymer ?
#
loop_
_entity_poly.entity_id
_entity_poly.type
_entity_poly.pdbx_seq_one_letter_code
_entity_poly.pdbx_strand_id
1 'polypeptide(L)'
;MKFLKAITLSALLSFSITAQASVIKVFDVLLDKSQFEVLLNSRGIMNRGVIGQVRKNVRYSLQDIAKSGTASMSDVKAMRKYIKSPQDVKRYNKMMKSFSKDSSKVTRSELVDSINSLVFLSQRYGLKKKAILACAPCVNKELSEAGFSFTLNELKGASSKKIFAEMSRKAKNPTTSAKFINTQIRKQKVGKVANVKAHEEEALIYMLLIPRHGTADQKRVYNSMLKVSKTKNGATDLFDPDNGHKFFNIFSDNLSSSELNLWEELLDDTAKVMDDENLGTIDAFYSVLQKRADGVTDEAEKADLLAKLDFIKKEGCFSK
;
A
#
# COMPACT_ATOMS: atom_id res chain seq x y z
N MET A 1 43.60 55.56 -36.97
CA MET A 1 42.17 55.36 -36.67
C MET A 1 41.64 54.03 -37.22
N LYS A 2 41.98 52.87 -36.62
CA LYS A 2 41.36 51.56 -36.98
C LYS A 2 41.28 50.57 -35.80
N PHE A 3 41.44 51.02 -34.56
CA PHE A 3 41.45 50.15 -33.37
C PHE A 3 40.40 50.50 -32.31
N LEU A 4 39.53 51.51 -32.54
CA LEU A 4 38.49 51.91 -31.58
C LEU A 4 37.08 51.44 -31.92
N LYS A 5 36.87 50.70 -33.03
CA LYS A 5 35.53 50.23 -33.45
C LYS A 5 35.25 48.75 -33.12
N ALA A 6 36.18 48.03 -32.52
CA ALA A 6 36.05 46.60 -32.24
C ALA A 6 35.62 46.25 -30.81
N ILE A 7 35.54 47.23 -29.89
CA ILE A 7 35.25 46.98 -28.46
C ILE A 7 33.77 47.22 -28.10
N THR A 8 33.00 47.90 -28.95
CA THR A 8 31.58 48.21 -28.70
C THR A 8 30.59 47.14 -29.19
N LEU A 9 31.05 46.05 -29.80
CA LEU A 9 30.17 44.97 -30.29
C LEU A 9 30.18 43.70 -29.42
N SER A 10 30.99 43.66 -28.35
CA SER A 10 30.99 42.54 -27.37
C SER A 10 30.19 42.83 -26.10
N ALA A 11 29.66 44.05 -25.94
CA ALA A 11 28.85 44.46 -24.79
C ALA A 11 27.32 44.31 -25.00
N LEU A 12 26.89 43.85 -26.18
CA LEU A 12 25.47 43.69 -26.56
C LEU A 12 24.98 42.23 -26.61
N LEU A 13 25.83 41.27 -26.21
CA LEU A 13 25.44 39.85 -26.04
C LEU A 13 25.27 39.45 -24.57
N SER A 14 25.36 40.40 -23.65
CA SER A 14 24.94 40.26 -22.25
C SER A 14 23.44 40.54 -22.08
N PHE A 15 22.63 40.27 -23.11
CA PHE A 15 21.20 40.10 -22.93
C PHE A 15 20.98 38.83 -22.12
N SER A 16 20.97 39.02 -20.80
CA SER A 16 20.09 38.35 -19.86
C SER A 16 19.38 37.12 -20.42
N ILE A 17 20.08 35.98 -20.45
CA ILE A 17 19.39 34.70 -20.29
C ILE A 17 18.94 34.69 -18.82
N THR A 18 17.94 35.49 -18.50
CA THR A 18 17.02 35.09 -17.44
C THR A 18 16.40 33.82 -17.97
N ALA A 19 17.01 32.67 -17.65
CA ALA A 19 16.31 31.42 -17.69
C ALA A 19 15.02 31.69 -16.92
N GLN A 20 13.91 31.82 -17.64
CA GLN A 20 12.61 31.62 -17.04
C GLN A 20 12.66 30.18 -16.57
N ALA A 21 13.13 29.98 -15.34
CA ALA A 21 12.97 28.72 -14.64
C ALA A 21 11.45 28.54 -14.59
N SER A 22 10.94 27.76 -15.54
CA SER A 22 9.54 27.37 -15.53
C SER A 22 9.31 26.77 -14.15
N VAL A 23 8.38 27.36 -13.40
CA VAL A 23 8.12 26.94 -12.02
C VAL A 23 7.42 25.59 -12.11
N ILE A 24 8.20 24.51 -12.15
CA ILE A 24 7.68 23.14 -12.24
C ILE A 24 7.03 22.80 -10.91
N LYS A 25 5.73 22.50 -10.93
CA LYS A 25 5.00 22.15 -9.71
C LYS A 25 5.29 20.72 -9.30
N VAL A 26 5.17 20.43 -8.00
CA VAL A 26 5.33 19.07 -7.48
C VAL A 26 4.44 18.08 -8.23
N PHE A 27 3.18 18.43 -8.51
CA PHE A 27 2.29 17.54 -9.24
C PHE A 27 2.78 17.20 -10.65
N ASP A 28 3.31 18.17 -11.38
CA ASP A 28 3.84 17.95 -12.73
C ASP A 28 5.05 17.01 -12.69
N VAL A 29 5.90 17.18 -11.67
CA VAL A 29 7.02 16.27 -11.40
C VAL A 29 6.55 14.84 -11.12
N LEU A 30 5.40 14.63 -10.45
CA LEU A 30 4.87 13.27 -10.21
C LEU A 30 4.48 12.53 -11.49
N LEU A 31 4.20 13.27 -12.58
CA LEU A 31 3.82 12.70 -13.87
C LEU A 31 5.05 12.33 -14.72
N ASP A 32 6.17 13.01 -14.53
CA ASP A 32 7.41 12.78 -15.27
C ASP A 32 8.37 11.84 -14.53
N LYS A 33 8.73 10.72 -15.15
CA LYS A 33 9.63 9.72 -14.54
C LYS A 33 10.97 10.31 -14.11
N SER A 34 11.59 11.11 -14.97
CA SER A 34 12.96 11.60 -14.77
C SER A 34 12.99 12.67 -13.69
N GLN A 35 12.05 13.61 -13.73
CA GLN A 35 11.95 14.66 -12.73
C GLN A 35 11.55 14.09 -11.37
N PHE A 36 10.71 13.05 -11.33
CA PHE A 36 10.33 12.40 -10.08
C PHE A 36 11.53 11.79 -9.36
N GLU A 37 12.39 11.08 -10.09
CA GLU A 37 13.61 10.49 -9.56
C GLU A 37 14.59 11.57 -9.07
N VAL A 38 14.79 12.63 -9.86
CA VAL A 38 15.61 13.78 -9.46
C VAL A 38 15.08 14.43 -8.18
N LEU A 39 13.75 14.60 -8.07
CA LEU A 39 13.13 15.19 -6.89
C LEU A 39 13.36 14.30 -5.65
N LEU A 40 13.12 12.99 -5.74
CA LEU A 40 13.36 12.07 -4.61
C LEU A 40 14.84 12.07 -4.18
N ASN A 41 15.77 12.00 -5.13
CA ASN A 41 17.21 12.06 -4.87
C ASN A 41 17.59 13.37 -4.16
N SER A 42 17.08 14.51 -4.64
CA SER A 42 17.31 15.82 -4.03
C SER A 42 16.72 15.99 -2.62
N ARG A 43 15.93 15.01 -2.16
CA ARG A 43 15.36 14.93 -0.80
C ARG A 43 15.94 13.76 0.01
N GLY A 44 17.05 13.19 -0.46
CA GLY A 44 17.79 12.14 0.24
C GLY A 44 17.17 10.75 0.14
N ILE A 45 16.30 10.49 -0.84
CA ILE A 45 15.74 9.16 -1.10
C ILE A 45 16.47 8.63 -2.33
N MET A 46 17.57 7.90 -2.12
CA MET A 46 18.49 7.47 -3.19
C MET A 46 18.45 5.97 -3.49
N ASN A 47 17.83 5.17 -2.60
CA ASN A 47 17.69 3.73 -2.83
C ASN A 47 16.80 3.50 -4.07
N ARG A 48 17.36 2.85 -5.09
CA ARG A 48 16.67 2.61 -6.38
C ARG A 48 15.42 1.74 -6.24
N GLY A 49 15.44 0.75 -5.34
CA GLY A 49 14.28 -0.09 -5.03
C GLY A 49 13.13 0.72 -4.44
N VAL A 50 13.44 1.57 -3.46
CA VAL A 50 12.48 2.51 -2.84
C VAL A 50 11.92 3.47 -3.90
N ILE A 51 12.77 4.15 -4.69
CA ILE A 51 12.34 5.06 -5.76
C ILE A 51 11.39 4.35 -6.74
N GLY A 52 11.76 3.15 -7.17
CA GLY A 52 10.96 2.34 -8.08
C GLY A 52 9.57 2.01 -7.53
N GLN A 53 9.51 1.58 -6.26
CA GLN A 53 8.24 1.25 -5.60
C GLN A 53 7.38 2.48 -5.33
N VAL A 54 7.97 3.60 -4.88
CA VAL A 54 7.23 4.86 -4.66
C VAL A 54 6.66 5.37 -5.99
N ARG A 55 7.44 5.32 -7.07
CA ARG A 55 6.95 5.70 -8.41
C ARG A 55 5.80 4.82 -8.85
N LYS A 56 5.87 3.51 -8.62
CA LYS A 56 4.79 2.56 -8.90
C LYS A 56 3.53 2.93 -8.10
N ASN A 57 3.66 3.23 -6.81
CA ASN A 57 2.55 3.69 -5.96
C ASN A 57 1.91 4.96 -6.52
N VAL A 58 2.69 6.01 -6.78
CA VAL A 58 2.19 7.28 -7.33
C VAL A 58 1.46 7.05 -8.65
N ARG A 59 2.05 6.26 -9.57
CA ARG A 59 1.42 5.95 -10.86
C ARG A 59 0.07 5.26 -10.68
N TYR A 60 -0.04 4.23 -9.84
CA TYR A 60 -1.31 3.55 -9.62
C TYR A 60 -2.35 4.45 -8.96
N SER A 61 -1.95 5.23 -7.96
CA SER A 61 -2.85 6.19 -7.33
C SER A 61 -3.43 7.20 -8.30
N LEU A 62 -2.59 7.72 -9.19
CA LEU A 62 -3.02 8.62 -10.25
C LEU A 62 -3.96 7.91 -11.24
N GLN A 63 -3.66 6.68 -11.65
CA GLN A 63 -4.54 5.89 -12.52
C GLN A 63 -5.91 5.59 -11.88
N ASP A 64 -5.96 5.39 -10.56
CA ASP A 64 -7.19 5.10 -9.84
C ASP A 64 -8.12 6.32 -9.74
N ILE A 65 -7.57 7.53 -9.66
CA ILE A 65 -8.36 8.78 -9.64
C ILE A 65 -8.70 9.31 -11.05
N ALA A 66 -7.94 8.93 -12.07
CA ALA A 66 -8.07 9.48 -13.41
C ALA A 66 -9.38 9.05 -14.10
N LYS A 67 -10.13 10.01 -14.64
CA LYS A 67 -11.32 9.75 -15.44
C LYS A 67 -10.94 9.10 -16.78
N SER A 68 -10.03 9.72 -17.53
CA SER A 68 -9.38 9.18 -18.73
C SER A 68 -7.95 8.73 -18.40
N GLY A 69 -7.28 7.98 -19.28
CA GLY A 69 -6.07 7.19 -18.95
C GLY A 69 -4.95 7.90 -18.15
N THR A 70 -4.79 9.21 -18.26
CA THR A 70 -3.79 10.01 -17.53
C THR A 70 -4.47 10.93 -16.53
N ALA A 71 -3.98 10.94 -15.28
CA ALA A 71 -4.50 11.82 -14.24
C ALA A 71 -4.12 13.28 -14.50
N SER A 72 -5.07 14.17 -14.25
CA SER A 72 -4.84 15.62 -14.24
C SER A 72 -5.02 16.19 -12.83
N MET A 73 -4.53 17.41 -12.61
CA MET A 73 -4.83 18.17 -11.39
C MET A 73 -6.34 18.35 -11.17
N SER A 74 -7.12 18.40 -12.26
CA SER A 74 -8.59 18.48 -12.21
C SER A 74 -9.19 17.20 -11.61
N ASP A 75 -8.63 16.03 -11.89
CA ASP A 75 -9.08 14.76 -11.31
C ASP A 75 -8.81 14.71 -9.80
N VAL A 76 -7.62 15.15 -9.38
CA VAL A 76 -7.28 15.26 -7.94
C VAL A 76 -8.26 16.21 -7.24
N LYS A 77 -8.53 17.38 -7.84
CA LYS A 77 -9.52 18.35 -7.31
C LYS A 77 -10.92 17.78 -7.25
N ALA A 78 -11.33 17.03 -8.27
CA ALA A 78 -12.65 16.40 -8.34
C ALA A 78 -12.86 15.35 -7.24
N MET A 79 -11.81 14.69 -6.76
CA MET A 79 -11.89 13.73 -5.65
C MET A 79 -12.43 14.37 -4.36
N ARG A 80 -12.14 15.66 -4.11
CA ARG A 80 -12.54 16.39 -2.89
C ARG A 80 -14.02 16.27 -2.56
N LYS A 81 -14.90 16.23 -3.56
CA LYS A 81 -16.36 16.19 -3.39
C LYS A 81 -16.84 14.91 -2.69
N TYR A 82 -16.05 13.83 -2.77
CA TYR A 82 -16.34 12.53 -2.16
C TYR A 82 -15.75 12.40 -0.75
N ILE A 83 -14.82 13.27 -0.36
CA ILE A 83 -14.16 13.22 0.95
C ILE A 83 -15.03 13.94 1.98
N LYS A 84 -15.61 13.18 2.90
CA LYS A 84 -16.49 13.69 3.97
C LYS A 84 -15.86 13.63 5.36
N SER A 85 -14.95 12.67 5.59
CA SER A 85 -14.24 12.54 6.86
C SER A 85 -13.36 13.77 7.11
N PRO A 86 -13.46 14.44 8.28
CA PRO A 86 -12.61 15.59 8.60
C PRO A 86 -11.11 15.27 8.56
N GLN A 87 -10.72 14.06 8.98
CA GLN A 87 -9.34 13.61 8.95
C GLN A 87 -8.83 13.49 7.50
N ASP A 88 -9.65 12.94 6.61
CA ASP A 88 -9.31 12.77 5.20
C ASP A 88 -9.30 14.11 4.45
N VAL A 89 -10.17 15.05 4.84
CA VAL A 89 -10.14 16.44 4.36
C VAL A 89 -8.82 17.12 4.74
N LYS A 90 -8.34 16.93 5.98
CA LYS A 90 -7.05 17.47 6.43
C LYS A 90 -5.89 16.89 5.62
N ARG A 91 -5.89 15.56 5.36
CA ARG A 91 -4.90 14.89 4.49
C ARG A 91 -4.92 15.47 3.08
N TYR A 92 -6.10 15.58 2.49
CA TYR A 92 -6.28 16.14 1.15
C TYR A 92 -5.76 17.58 1.05
N ASN A 93 -6.12 18.45 2.01
CA ASN A 93 -5.71 19.86 1.97
C ASN A 93 -4.18 20.01 2.08
N LYS A 94 -3.53 19.22 2.94
CA LYS A 94 -2.06 19.20 3.05
C LYS A 94 -1.41 18.75 1.74
N MET A 95 -1.89 17.64 1.17
CA MET A 95 -1.41 17.12 -0.11
C MET A 95 -1.54 18.16 -1.23
N MET A 96 -2.71 18.80 -1.36
CA MET A 96 -2.96 19.82 -2.38
C MET A 96 -2.06 21.05 -2.23
N LYS A 97 -1.77 21.46 -0.99
CA LYS A 97 -0.82 22.54 -0.72
C LYS A 97 0.55 22.19 -1.29
N SER A 98 1.08 21.01 -1.00
CA SER A 98 2.37 20.56 -1.52
C SER A 98 2.38 20.39 -3.03
N PHE A 99 1.33 19.79 -3.61
CA PHE A 99 1.21 19.58 -5.06
C PHE A 99 1.24 20.89 -5.87
N SER A 100 0.79 21.99 -5.26
CA SER A 100 0.74 23.32 -5.87
C SER A 100 2.03 24.13 -5.66
N LYS A 101 2.96 23.65 -4.82
CA LYS A 101 4.26 24.29 -4.61
C LYS A 101 5.19 24.02 -5.79
N ASP A 102 6.15 24.93 -5.93
CA ASP A 102 7.36 24.70 -6.71
C ASP A 102 8.11 23.47 -6.15
N SER A 103 8.53 22.56 -7.02
CA SER A 103 9.23 21.33 -6.65
C SER A 103 10.54 21.61 -5.89
N SER A 104 11.21 22.72 -6.19
CA SER A 104 12.42 23.14 -5.48
C SER A 104 12.15 23.53 -4.01
N LYS A 105 10.91 23.92 -3.68
CA LYS A 105 10.51 24.46 -2.37
C LYS A 105 9.81 23.45 -1.45
N VAL A 106 9.55 22.23 -1.92
CA VAL A 106 8.94 21.18 -1.07
C VAL A 106 10.03 20.51 -0.21
N THR A 107 9.77 20.34 1.08
CA THR A 107 10.68 19.59 1.96
C THR A 107 10.52 18.07 1.76
N ARG A 108 11.48 17.28 2.28
CA ARG A 108 11.37 15.81 2.28
C ARG A 108 10.07 15.35 2.96
N SER A 109 9.80 15.84 4.17
CA SER A 109 8.62 15.47 4.94
C SER A 109 7.33 15.85 4.21
N GLU A 110 7.25 17.04 3.63
CA GLU A 110 6.07 17.46 2.85
C GLU A 110 5.84 16.56 1.62
N LEU A 111 6.91 16.18 0.92
CA LEU A 111 6.81 15.29 -0.24
C LEU A 111 6.31 13.89 0.17
N VAL A 112 6.94 13.28 1.18
CA VAL A 112 6.58 11.96 1.69
C VAL A 112 5.14 11.93 2.19
N ASP A 113 4.74 12.91 3.02
CA ASP A 113 3.37 13.04 3.52
C ASP A 113 2.34 13.18 2.40
N SER A 114 2.70 13.91 1.34
CA SER A 114 1.80 14.12 0.20
C SER A 114 1.66 12.87 -0.65
N ILE A 115 2.73 12.10 -0.85
CA ILE A 115 2.67 10.81 -1.54
C ILE A 115 1.88 9.79 -0.71
N ASN A 116 2.14 9.68 0.59
CA ASN A 116 1.35 8.82 1.49
C ASN A 116 -0.14 9.20 1.47
N SER A 117 -0.44 10.51 1.46
CA SER A 117 -1.82 11.00 1.36
C SER A 117 -2.46 10.68 0.01
N LEU A 118 -1.73 10.84 -1.09
CA LEU A 118 -2.20 10.48 -2.43
C LEU A 118 -2.55 9.00 -2.50
N VAL A 119 -1.66 8.13 -2.02
CA VAL A 119 -1.84 6.68 -2.01
C VAL A 119 -3.05 6.27 -1.18
N PHE A 120 -3.16 6.78 0.04
CA PHE A 120 -4.29 6.49 0.92
C PHE A 120 -5.62 6.99 0.32
N LEU A 121 -5.66 8.23 -0.17
CA LEU A 121 -6.90 8.83 -0.68
C LEU A 121 -7.33 8.22 -2.02
N SER A 122 -6.39 7.85 -2.90
CA SER A 122 -6.73 7.18 -4.16
C SER A 122 -7.36 5.82 -3.92
N GLN A 123 -6.87 5.05 -2.95
CA GLN A 123 -7.51 3.79 -2.57
C GLN A 123 -8.83 4.00 -1.83
N ARG A 124 -8.99 5.08 -1.08
CA ARG A 124 -10.28 5.29 -0.39
C ARG A 124 -11.37 5.88 -1.27
N TYR A 125 -11.02 6.71 -2.25
CA TYR A 125 -11.96 7.55 -3.00
C TYR A 125 -11.77 7.53 -4.53
N GLY A 126 -10.81 6.74 -5.03
CA GLY A 126 -10.57 6.57 -6.46
C GLY A 126 -11.75 5.92 -7.19
N LEU A 127 -11.79 6.14 -8.50
CA LEU A 127 -12.85 5.67 -9.39
C LEU A 127 -12.65 4.22 -9.84
N LYS A 128 -11.39 3.77 -9.86
CA LYS A 128 -10.99 2.45 -10.36
C LYS A 128 -10.19 1.74 -9.27
N LYS A 129 -10.28 0.41 -9.26
CA LYS A 129 -9.46 -0.48 -8.42
C LYS A 129 -8.59 -1.34 -9.32
N LYS A 130 -7.28 -1.16 -9.24
CA LYS A 130 -6.30 -1.97 -10.00
C LYS A 130 -5.14 -2.48 -9.15
N ALA A 131 -4.98 -1.93 -7.96
CA ALA A 131 -3.99 -2.33 -6.98
C ALA A 131 -4.65 -2.44 -5.61
N ILE A 132 -3.99 -3.13 -4.69
CA ILE A 132 -4.37 -3.17 -3.27
C ILE A 132 -3.31 -2.48 -2.44
N LEU A 133 -3.76 -1.77 -1.42
CA LEU A 133 -2.93 -1.17 -0.39
C LEU A 133 -2.37 -2.23 0.56
N ALA A 134 -1.05 -2.27 0.70
CA ALA A 134 -0.38 -3.01 1.77
C ALA A 134 0.41 -2.07 2.68
N CYS A 135 0.67 -2.51 3.90
CA CYS A 135 1.43 -1.76 4.90
C CYS A 135 2.93 -1.85 4.57
N ALA A 136 3.59 -0.71 4.34
CA ALA A 136 5.02 -0.70 3.99
C ALA A 136 5.90 -1.33 5.09
N PRO A 137 5.76 -1.00 6.39
CA PRO A 137 6.46 -1.71 7.46
C PRO A 137 6.35 -3.24 7.38
N CYS A 138 5.25 -3.77 6.88
CA CYS A 138 5.03 -5.22 6.85
C CYS A 138 5.67 -5.94 5.69
N VAL A 139 6.04 -5.22 4.63
CA VAL A 139 6.53 -5.84 3.38
C VAL A 139 7.85 -5.26 2.90
N ASN A 140 8.26 -4.07 3.38
CA ASN A 140 9.46 -3.39 2.94
C ASN A 140 9.99 -2.40 4.00
N LYS A 141 11.00 -2.85 4.76
CA LYS A 141 11.70 -2.06 5.79
C LYS A 141 12.32 -0.78 5.22
N GLU A 142 13.01 -0.86 4.09
CA GLU A 142 13.69 0.30 3.47
C GLU A 142 12.69 1.40 3.07
N LEU A 143 11.52 1.01 2.58
CA LEU A 143 10.44 1.93 2.20
C LEU A 143 9.86 2.62 3.45
N SER A 144 9.69 1.85 4.54
CA SER A 144 9.27 2.37 5.84
C SER A 144 10.29 3.35 6.42
N GLU A 145 11.58 3.00 6.41
CA GLU A 145 12.69 3.87 6.85
C GLU A 145 12.79 5.15 6.02
N ALA A 146 12.42 5.09 4.74
CA ALA A 146 12.32 6.28 3.89
C ALA A 146 11.13 7.20 4.24
N GLY A 147 10.21 6.73 5.10
CA GLY A 147 9.04 7.46 5.61
C GLY A 147 7.72 7.13 4.90
N PHE A 148 7.72 6.17 3.97
CA PHE A 148 6.51 5.79 3.25
C PHE A 148 5.74 4.73 4.03
N SER A 149 4.43 4.92 4.15
CA SER A 149 3.57 4.08 5.00
C SER A 149 2.92 2.92 4.25
N PHE A 150 2.91 2.98 2.92
CA PHE A 150 2.12 2.04 2.11
C PHE A 150 2.83 1.60 0.83
N THR A 151 2.47 0.40 0.36
CA THR A 151 2.74 -0.11 -0.99
C THR A 151 1.43 -0.31 -1.74
N LEU A 152 1.47 -0.12 -3.06
CA LEU A 152 0.40 -0.53 -3.96
C LEU A 152 0.89 -1.67 -4.85
N ASN A 153 0.18 -2.78 -4.77
CA ASN A 153 0.48 -3.97 -5.55
C ASN A 153 -0.62 -4.24 -6.56
N GLU A 154 -0.24 -4.22 -7.84
CA GLU A 154 -1.11 -4.69 -8.90
C GLU A 154 -1.16 -6.21 -8.87
N LEU A 155 -2.35 -6.76 -8.66
CA LEU A 155 -2.57 -8.20 -8.68
C LEU A 155 -2.96 -8.62 -10.09
N LYS A 156 -2.11 -9.43 -10.72
CA LYS A 156 -2.30 -9.88 -12.10
C LYS A 156 -3.20 -11.12 -12.15
N GLY A 157 -3.67 -11.46 -13.35
CA GLY A 157 -4.49 -12.67 -13.59
C GLY A 157 -5.99 -12.41 -13.73
N ALA A 158 -6.68 -13.38 -14.36
CA ALA A 158 -8.10 -13.27 -14.68
C ALA A 158 -9.00 -13.24 -13.43
N SER A 159 -8.62 -13.98 -12.37
CA SER A 159 -9.32 -13.97 -11.08
C SER A 159 -9.26 -12.60 -10.40
N SER A 160 -8.05 -12.04 -10.23
CA SER A 160 -7.84 -10.69 -9.68
C SER A 160 -8.62 -9.63 -10.44
N LYS A 161 -8.63 -9.68 -11.78
CA LYS A 161 -9.43 -8.77 -12.61
C LYS A 161 -10.93 -8.85 -12.28
N LYS A 162 -11.48 -10.04 -12.07
CA LYS A 162 -12.89 -10.24 -11.67
C LYS A 162 -13.16 -9.67 -10.28
N ILE A 163 -12.26 -9.90 -9.32
CA ILE A 163 -12.37 -9.36 -7.96
C ILE A 163 -12.35 -7.83 -7.99
N PHE A 164 -11.37 -7.21 -8.66
CA PHE A 164 -11.27 -5.76 -8.78
C PHE A 164 -12.47 -5.12 -9.50
N ALA A 165 -13.05 -5.80 -10.50
CA ALA A 165 -14.27 -5.35 -11.15
C ALA A 165 -15.46 -5.34 -10.17
N GLU A 166 -15.58 -6.36 -9.31
CA GLU A 166 -16.61 -6.40 -8.27
C GLU A 166 -16.37 -5.33 -7.18
N MET A 167 -15.12 -5.14 -6.74
CA MET A 167 -14.72 -4.07 -5.81
C MET A 167 -15.10 -2.69 -6.34
N SER A 168 -14.71 -2.37 -7.58
CA SER A 168 -15.00 -1.08 -8.23
C SER A 168 -16.50 -0.79 -8.31
N ARG A 169 -17.33 -1.83 -8.46
CA ARG A 169 -18.79 -1.71 -8.55
C ARG A 169 -19.47 -1.59 -7.18
N LYS A 170 -19.04 -2.40 -6.20
CA LYS A 170 -19.77 -2.60 -4.94
C LYS A 170 -19.15 -1.88 -3.73
N ALA A 171 -17.87 -1.54 -3.80
CA ALA A 171 -17.08 -0.94 -2.72
C ALA A 171 -16.32 0.31 -3.22
N LYS A 172 -17.06 1.23 -3.84
CA LYS A 172 -16.51 2.42 -4.52
C LYS A 172 -16.08 3.55 -3.59
N ASN A 173 -16.56 3.53 -2.35
CA ASN A 173 -16.32 4.56 -1.35
C ASN A 173 -16.53 3.97 0.06
N PRO A 174 -16.08 4.66 1.12
CA PRO A 174 -16.07 4.12 2.48
C PRO A 174 -17.42 3.57 2.96
N THR A 175 -18.52 4.28 2.67
CA THR A 175 -19.87 3.85 3.07
C THR A 175 -20.27 2.54 2.39
N THR A 176 -20.05 2.45 1.07
CA THR A 176 -20.36 1.23 0.32
C THR A 176 -19.42 0.07 0.67
N SER A 177 -18.14 0.36 0.94
CA SER A 177 -17.15 -0.61 1.40
C SER A 177 -17.56 -1.22 2.73
N ALA A 178 -17.87 -0.40 3.74
CA ALA A 178 -18.33 -0.87 5.05
C ALA A 178 -19.61 -1.71 4.95
N LYS A 179 -20.58 -1.29 4.12
CA LYS A 179 -21.81 -2.06 3.88
C LYS A 179 -21.50 -3.42 3.23
N PHE A 180 -20.63 -3.44 2.23
CA PHE A 180 -20.24 -4.65 1.54
C PHE A 180 -19.53 -5.63 2.48
N ILE A 181 -18.54 -5.16 3.23
CA ILE A 181 -17.76 -5.94 4.20
C ILE A 181 -18.70 -6.60 5.21
N ASN A 182 -19.53 -5.83 5.90
CA ASN A 182 -20.45 -6.37 6.92
C ASN A 182 -21.45 -7.36 6.32
N THR A 183 -21.88 -7.15 5.07
CA THR A 183 -22.76 -8.09 4.38
C THR A 183 -22.06 -9.42 4.10
N GLN A 184 -20.83 -9.37 3.58
CA GLN A 184 -20.08 -10.59 3.25
C GLN A 184 -19.64 -11.35 4.51
N ILE A 185 -19.19 -10.66 5.55
CA ILE A 185 -18.83 -11.30 6.83
C ILE A 185 -20.00 -12.11 7.39
N ARG A 186 -21.19 -11.50 7.45
CA ARG A 186 -22.40 -12.19 7.91
C ARG A 186 -22.78 -13.36 7.02
N LYS A 187 -22.74 -13.17 5.70
CA LYS A 187 -23.07 -14.22 4.72
C LYS A 187 -22.11 -15.42 4.83
N GLN A 188 -20.83 -15.16 5.04
CA GLN A 188 -19.77 -16.17 5.11
C GLN A 188 -19.57 -16.73 6.53
N LYS A 189 -20.25 -16.16 7.54
CA LYS A 189 -20.16 -16.54 8.96
C LYS A 189 -18.72 -16.48 9.48
N VAL A 190 -18.00 -15.39 9.14
CA VAL A 190 -16.60 -15.15 9.55
C VAL A 190 -16.46 -14.02 10.57
N GLY A 191 -17.52 -13.79 11.35
CA GLY A 191 -17.60 -12.78 12.42
C GLY A 191 -18.94 -12.03 12.46
N LYS A 192 -19.07 -11.08 13.39
CA LYS A 192 -20.31 -10.29 13.58
C LYS A 192 -20.26 -8.89 12.95
N VAL A 193 -19.19 -8.14 13.23
CA VAL A 193 -18.97 -6.77 12.74
C VAL A 193 -17.49 -6.59 12.47
N ALA A 194 -17.14 -6.08 11.28
CA ALA A 194 -15.75 -5.73 11.01
C ALA A 194 -15.33 -4.53 11.84
N ASN A 195 -14.20 -4.68 12.55
CA ASN A 195 -13.44 -3.55 13.07
C ASN A 195 -12.09 -3.53 12.34
N VAL A 196 -12.07 -2.84 11.19
CA VAL A 196 -10.93 -2.81 10.27
C VAL A 196 -10.49 -1.37 10.02
N LYS A 197 -9.19 -1.11 9.95
CA LYS A 197 -8.69 0.24 9.68
C LYS A 197 -8.96 0.60 8.22
N ALA A 198 -9.09 1.89 7.94
CA ALA A 198 -9.42 2.40 6.60
C ALA A 198 -8.49 1.89 5.48
N HIS A 199 -7.22 1.63 5.80
CA HIS A 199 -6.22 1.15 4.83
C HIS A 199 -6.23 -0.38 4.63
N GLU A 200 -6.94 -1.11 5.49
CA GLU A 200 -7.06 -2.58 5.47
C GLU A 200 -8.38 -3.04 4.80
N GLU A 201 -9.33 -2.11 4.59
CA GLU A 201 -10.65 -2.41 4.02
C GLU A 201 -10.57 -3.15 2.67
N GLU A 202 -9.66 -2.73 1.78
CA GLU A 202 -9.56 -3.32 0.44
C GLU A 202 -9.02 -4.75 0.45
N ALA A 203 -8.02 -5.02 1.30
CA ALA A 203 -7.47 -6.36 1.48
C ALA A 203 -8.55 -7.31 2.00
N LEU A 204 -9.32 -6.86 2.99
CA LEU A 204 -10.46 -7.61 3.53
C LEU A 204 -11.53 -7.85 2.46
N ILE A 205 -11.90 -6.84 1.67
CA ILE A 205 -12.87 -6.99 0.58
C ILE A 205 -12.37 -8.00 -0.46
N TYR A 206 -11.10 -7.92 -0.83
CA TYR A 206 -10.50 -8.84 -1.79
C TYR A 206 -10.57 -10.28 -1.28
N MET A 207 -10.16 -10.50 -0.02
CA MET A 207 -10.26 -11.79 0.64
C MET A 207 -11.70 -12.32 0.66
N LEU A 208 -12.69 -11.49 1.01
CA LEU A 208 -14.10 -11.87 1.05
C LEU A 208 -14.67 -12.24 -0.34
N LEU A 209 -13.98 -11.89 -1.44
CA LEU A 209 -14.37 -12.24 -2.80
C LEU A 209 -13.67 -13.50 -3.34
N ILE A 210 -12.63 -14.00 -2.65
CA ILE A 210 -11.89 -15.21 -3.04
C ILE A 210 -12.78 -16.45 -3.18
N PRO A 211 -13.73 -16.76 -2.27
CA PRO A 211 -14.56 -17.96 -2.42
C PRO A 211 -15.31 -18.01 -3.76
N ARG A 212 -15.71 -16.83 -4.27
CA ARG A 212 -16.48 -16.70 -5.51
C ARG A 212 -15.62 -16.58 -6.76
N HIS A 213 -14.51 -15.85 -6.68
CA HIS A 213 -13.75 -15.43 -7.87
C HIS A 213 -12.28 -15.88 -7.85
N GLY A 214 -11.76 -16.27 -6.69
CA GLY A 214 -10.37 -16.65 -6.47
C GLY A 214 -9.92 -17.86 -7.28
N THR A 215 -8.61 -18.00 -7.45
CA THR A 215 -7.99 -19.23 -7.98
C THR A 215 -8.12 -20.39 -6.99
N ALA A 216 -7.79 -21.61 -7.42
CA ALA A 216 -7.77 -22.77 -6.53
C ALA A 216 -6.80 -22.53 -5.34
N ASP A 217 -5.59 -22.05 -5.62
CA ASP A 217 -4.57 -21.75 -4.60
C ASP A 217 -5.05 -20.71 -3.60
N GLN A 218 -5.65 -19.60 -4.07
CA GLN A 218 -6.21 -18.57 -3.19
C GLN A 218 -7.30 -19.12 -2.27
N LYS A 219 -8.14 -20.03 -2.78
CA LYS A 219 -9.21 -20.65 -1.98
C LYS A 219 -8.66 -21.58 -0.90
N ARG A 220 -7.54 -22.28 -1.16
CA ARG A 220 -6.89 -23.10 -0.14
C ARG A 220 -6.36 -22.25 1.01
N VAL A 221 -5.59 -21.21 0.69
CA VAL A 221 -5.10 -20.24 1.70
C VAL A 221 -6.24 -19.59 2.47
N TYR A 222 -7.32 -19.19 1.77
CA TYR A 222 -8.53 -18.67 2.42
C TYR A 222 -9.10 -19.67 3.43
N ASN A 223 -9.18 -20.94 3.09
CA ASN A 223 -9.70 -21.98 4.00
C ASN A 223 -8.77 -22.20 5.20
N SER A 224 -7.45 -22.25 5.00
CA SER A 224 -6.47 -22.35 6.10
C SER A 224 -6.54 -21.15 7.04
N MET A 225 -6.73 -19.95 6.50
CA MET A 225 -6.98 -18.77 7.30
C MET A 225 -8.24 -18.92 8.17
N LEU A 226 -9.33 -19.51 7.67
CA LEU A 226 -10.53 -19.75 8.50
C LEU A 226 -10.30 -20.75 9.65
N LYS A 227 -9.32 -21.67 9.52
CA LYS A 227 -8.94 -22.61 10.58
C LYS A 227 -8.28 -21.89 11.75
N VAL A 228 -7.44 -20.90 11.46
CA VAL A 228 -6.79 -20.09 12.51
C VAL A 228 -7.66 -18.94 13.02
N SER A 229 -8.86 -18.73 12.48
CA SER A 229 -9.80 -17.71 12.97
C SER A 229 -10.87 -18.26 13.91
N LYS A 230 -10.61 -19.37 14.59
CA LYS A 230 -11.59 -20.01 15.46
C LYS A 230 -11.63 -19.33 16.83
N THR A 231 -12.84 -19.10 17.34
CA THR A 231 -13.05 -18.69 18.73
C THR A 231 -13.01 -19.91 19.65
N LYS A 232 -12.93 -19.70 20.96
CA LYS A 232 -12.98 -20.77 21.98
C LYS A 232 -14.21 -21.68 21.85
N ASN A 233 -15.31 -21.17 21.27
CA ASN A 233 -16.55 -21.91 21.05
C ASN A 233 -16.61 -22.59 19.67
N GLY A 234 -15.52 -22.61 18.90
CA GLY A 234 -15.41 -23.22 17.57
C GLY A 234 -16.03 -22.42 16.42
N ALA A 235 -16.64 -21.26 16.70
CA ALA A 235 -17.13 -20.37 15.65
C ALA A 235 -15.96 -19.68 14.93
N THR A 236 -16.12 -19.34 13.66
CA THR A 236 -15.10 -18.56 12.91
C THR A 236 -15.37 -17.07 13.06
N ASP A 237 -14.44 -16.33 13.66
CA ASP A 237 -14.48 -14.87 13.78
C ASP A 237 -13.10 -14.26 13.58
N LEU A 238 -12.90 -13.62 12.42
CA LEU A 238 -11.64 -12.93 12.09
C LEU A 238 -11.33 -11.75 13.03
N PHE A 239 -12.36 -11.22 13.68
CA PHE A 239 -12.30 -10.02 14.51
C PHE A 239 -12.56 -10.33 15.98
N ASP A 240 -12.34 -11.58 16.40
CA ASP A 240 -12.45 -11.97 17.80
C ASP A 240 -11.57 -11.04 18.69
N PRO A 241 -12.02 -10.64 19.89
CA PRO A 241 -11.21 -9.84 20.79
C PRO A 241 -9.96 -10.56 21.30
N ASP A 242 -10.04 -11.87 21.51
CA ASP A 242 -8.97 -12.68 22.09
C ASP A 242 -8.10 -13.32 21.00
N ASN A 243 -8.69 -13.60 19.83
CA ASN A 243 -8.05 -14.35 18.74
C ASN A 243 -8.06 -13.67 17.37
N GLY A 244 -8.34 -12.37 17.32
CA GLY A 244 -8.42 -11.61 16.07
C GLY A 244 -7.06 -11.38 15.41
N HIS A 245 -7.04 -11.39 14.07
CA HIS A 245 -5.82 -11.25 13.28
C HIS A 245 -6.07 -10.55 11.94
N LYS A 246 -4.98 -10.28 11.21
CA LYS A 246 -4.98 -9.58 9.92
C LYS A 246 -4.36 -10.36 8.77
N PHE A 247 -4.33 -11.69 8.85
CA PHE A 247 -3.85 -12.53 7.74
C PHE A 247 -4.54 -12.28 6.39
N PHE A 248 -5.74 -11.67 6.35
CA PHE A 248 -6.33 -11.23 5.09
C PHE A 248 -5.44 -10.21 4.32
N ASN A 249 -4.50 -9.53 4.98
CA ASN A 249 -3.54 -8.62 4.35
C ASN A 249 -2.52 -9.33 3.45
N ILE A 250 -2.32 -10.66 3.57
CA ILE A 250 -1.41 -11.39 2.66
C ILE A 250 -1.88 -11.28 1.20
N PHE A 251 -3.19 -11.14 0.99
CA PHE A 251 -3.76 -10.97 -0.35
C PHE A 251 -3.58 -9.57 -0.93
N SER A 252 -2.96 -8.65 -0.18
CA SER A 252 -2.52 -7.36 -0.71
C SER A 252 -1.26 -7.48 -1.57
N ASP A 253 -0.60 -8.64 -1.63
CA ASP A 253 0.58 -8.89 -2.44
C ASP A 253 0.29 -9.82 -3.64
N ASN A 254 1.09 -9.67 -4.70
CA ASN A 254 0.99 -10.53 -5.88
C ASN A 254 1.77 -11.83 -5.66
N LEU A 255 1.21 -12.69 -4.80
CA LEU A 255 1.78 -13.97 -4.43
C LEU A 255 1.77 -14.95 -5.62
N SER A 256 2.91 -15.59 -5.86
CA SER A 256 3.06 -16.77 -6.71
C SER A 256 2.37 -18.00 -6.09
N SER A 257 2.13 -19.05 -6.89
CA SER A 257 1.57 -20.30 -6.37
C SER A 257 2.45 -20.94 -5.27
N SER A 258 3.77 -20.83 -5.38
CA SER A 258 4.69 -21.31 -4.32
C SER A 258 4.55 -20.51 -3.03
N GLU A 259 4.40 -19.19 -3.12
CA GLU A 259 4.16 -18.35 -1.92
C GLU A 259 2.79 -18.64 -1.31
N LEU A 260 1.75 -18.87 -2.13
CA LEU A 260 0.44 -19.28 -1.64
C LEU A 260 0.49 -20.64 -0.93
N ASN A 261 1.21 -21.62 -1.47
CA ASN A 261 1.40 -22.91 -0.81
C ASN A 261 2.14 -22.76 0.53
N LEU A 262 3.18 -21.93 0.57
CA LEU A 262 3.89 -21.64 1.81
C LEU A 262 2.95 -21.02 2.86
N TRP A 263 2.09 -20.09 2.47
CA TRP A 263 1.08 -19.50 3.35
C TRP A 263 0.04 -20.51 3.83
N GLU A 264 -0.41 -21.41 2.95
CA GLU A 264 -1.31 -22.51 3.31
C GLU A 264 -0.68 -23.39 4.40
N GLU A 265 0.54 -23.87 4.17
CA GLU A 265 1.28 -24.69 5.13
C GLU A 265 1.51 -23.97 6.46
N LEU A 266 1.93 -22.70 6.42
CA LEU A 266 2.16 -21.90 7.63
C LEU A 266 0.89 -21.76 8.47
N LEU A 267 -0.25 -21.49 7.84
CA LEU A 267 -1.52 -21.33 8.54
C LEU A 267 -2.07 -22.67 9.05
N ASP A 268 -1.86 -23.76 8.30
CA ASP A 268 -2.25 -25.10 8.76
C ASP A 268 -1.40 -25.58 9.93
N ASP A 269 -0.09 -25.32 9.94
CA ASP A 269 0.77 -25.60 11.08
C ASP A 269 0.44 -24.69 12.28
N THR A 270 0.08 -23.43 12.02
CA THR A 270 -0.40 -22.52 13.06
C THR A 270 -1.64 -23.08 13.74
N ALA A 271 -2.62 -23.56 12.98
CA ALA A 271 -3.82 -24.16 13.52
C ALA A 271 -3.52 -25.39 14.41
N LYS A 272 -2.59 -26.25 13.98
CA LYS A 272 -2.15 -27.40 14.80
C LYS A 272 -1.51 -26.94 16.12
N VAL A 273 -0.61 -25.97 16.06
CA VAL A 273 0.06 -25.43 17.27
C VAL A 273 -0.94 -24.76 18.22
N MET A 274 -1.96 -24.06 17.69
CA MET A 274 -3.03 -23.51 18.51
C MET A 274 -3.73 -24.61 19.33
N ASP A 275 -4.05 -25.74 18.69
CA ASP A 275 -4.74 -26.87 19.33
C ASP A 275 -3.82 -27.62 20.31
N ASP A 276 -2.58 -27.93 19.89
CA ASP A 276 -1.62 -28.72 20.67
C ASP A 276 -1.08 -27.97 21.89
N GLU A 277 -0.86 -26.65 21.77
CA GLU A 277 -0.24 -25.82 22.81
C GLU A 277 -1.24 -24.89 23.51
N ASN A 278 -2.53 -24.93 23.13
CA ASN A 278 -3.59 -24.06 23.65
C ASN A 278 -3.23 -22.56 23.56
N LEU A 279 -2.68 -22.16 22.41
CA LEU A 279 -2.22 -20.80 22.12
C LEU A 279 -3.24 -20.02 21.29
N GLY A 280 -3.24 -18.70 21.45
CA GLY A 280 -3.89 -17.80 20.50
C GLY A 280 -3.18 -17.82 19.14
N THR A 281 -3.90 -17.45 18.09
CA THR A 281 -3.47 -17.50 16.69
C THR A 281 -2.16 -16.77 16.43
N ILE A 282 -1.99 -15.58 17.01
CA ILE A 282 -0.77 -14.78 16.78
C ILE A 282 0.44 -15.42 17.47
N ASP A 283 0.28 -15.91 18.69
CA ASP A 283 1.35 -16.55 19.44
C ASP A 283 1.74 -17.88 18.77
N ALA A 284 0.76 -18.68 18.36
CA ALA A 284 0.97 -19.90 17.60
C ALA A 284 1.67 -19.62 16.26
N PHE A 285 1.24 -18.59 15.52
CA PHE A 285 1.85 -18.21 14.24
C PHE A 285 3.33 -17.84 14.41
N TYR A 286 3.64 -17.02 15.42
CA TYR A 286 5.03 -16.65 15.70
C TYR A 286 5.85 -17.81 16.25
N SER A 287 5.25 -18.74 17.00
CA SER A 287 5.89 -20.00 17.43
C SER A 287 6.27 -20.85 16.21
N VAL A 288 5.36 -21.00 15.22
CA VAL A 288 5.65 -21.72 13.97
C VAL A 288 6.78 -21.05 13.19
N LEU A 289 6.77 -19.72 13.05
CA LEU A 289 7.84 -19.00 12.37
C LEU A 289 9.19 -19.13 13.09
N GLN A 290 9.19 -19.07 14.42
CA GLN A 290 10.39 -19.27 15.24
C GLN A 290 10.97 -20.69 15.04
N LYS A 291 10.13 -21.73 15.13
CA LYS A 291 10.53 -23.12 14.90
C LYS A 291 11.14 -23.32 13.51
N ARG A 292 10.59 -22.67 12.48
CA ARG A 292 11.14 -22.70 11.11
C ARG A 292 12.49 -21.99 11.01
N ALA A 293 12.65 -20.84 11.66
CA ALA A 293 13.93 -20.13 11.72
C ALA A 293 15.00 -20.93 12.50
N ASP A 294 14.61 -21.63 13.57
CA ASP A 294 15.51 -22.48 14.33
C ASP A 294 15.97 -23.73 13.57
N GLY A 295 15.22 -24.15 12.55
CA GLY A 295 15.61 -25.21 11.62
C GLY A 295 16.62 -24.77 10.54
N VAL A 296 16.93 -23.48 10.44
CA VAL A 296 17.96 -22.97 9.53
C VAL A 296 19.34 -23.21 10.13
N THR A 297 20.21 -23.88 9.37
CA THR A 297 21.54 -24.30 9.83
C THR A 297 22.61 -23.22 9.64
N ASP A 298 22.41 -22.30 8.70
CA ASP A 298 23.29 -21.15 8.51
C ASP A 298 22.97 -20.05 9.53
N GLU A 299 23.94 -19.70 10.37
CA GLU A 299 23.76 -18.74 11.47
C GLU A 299 23.47 -17.32 10.99
N ALA A 300 24.02 -16.90 9.85
CA ALA A 300 23.78 -15.56 9.31
C ALA A 300 22.36 -15.45 8.75
N GLU A 301 21.91 -16.46 7.99
CA GLU A 301 20.54 -16.55 7.49
C GLU A 301 19.53 -16.65 8.64
N LYS A 302 19.82 -17.44 9.66
CA LYS A 302 19.01 -17.54 10.87
C LYS A 302 18.88 -16.19 11.58
N ALA A 303 20.00 -15.48 11.81
CA ALA A 303 19.98 -14.17 12.45
C ALA A 303 19.15 -13.15 11.64
N ASP A 304 19.28 -13.14 10.31
CA ASP A 304 18.49 -12.28 9.42
C ASP A 304 16.99 -12.59 9.46
N LEU A 305 16.61 -13.87 9.52
CA LEU A 305 15.21 -14.29 9.65
C LEU A 305 14.60 -13.90 10.99
N LEU A 306 15.35 -14.08 12.08
CA LEU A 306 14.91 -13.69 13.42
C LEU A 306 14.75 -12.17 13.53
N ALA A 307 15.69 -11.40 12.98
CA ALA A 307 15.57 -9.94 12.94
C ALA A 307 14.34 -9.46 12.13
N LYS A 308 14.01 -10.14 11.03
CA LYS A 308 12.78 -9.88 10.26
C LYS A 308 11.52 -10.24 11.06
N LEU A 309 11.53 -11.38 11.75
CA LEU A 309 10.43 -11.83 12.59
C LEU A 309 10.15 -10.81 13.72
N ASP A 310 11.19 -10.36 14.41
CA ASP A 310 11.09 -9.37 15.49
C ASP A 310 10.58 -8.02 14.98
N PHE A 311 11.01 -7.63 13.78
CA PHE A 311 10.49 -6.43 13.13
C PHE A 311 8.99 -6.55 12.82
N ILE A 312 8.54 -7.67 12.22
CA ILE A 312 7.13 -7.92 11.92
C ILE A 312 6.28 -7.94 13.20
N LYS A 313 6.79 -8.56 14.27
CA LYS A 313 6.17 -8.58 15.60
C LYS A 313 6.00 -7.16 16.14
N LYS A 314 7.07 -6.36 16.12
CA LYS A 314 7.08 -4.97 16.63
C LYS A 314 6.11 -4.07 15.86
N GLU A 315 6.04 -4.22 14.54
CA GLU A 315 5.14 -3.43 13.68
C GLU A 315 3.69 -3.94 13.71
N GLY A 316 3.42 -5.08 14.34
CA GLY A 316 2.07 -5.61 14.54
C GLY A 316 1.36 -5.99 13.23
N CYS A 317 2.12 -6.48 12.25
CA CYS A 317 1.66 -6.63 10.87
C CYS A 317 0.47 -7.57 10.67
N PHE A 318 0.36 -8.60 11.50
CA PHE A 318 -0.72 -9.57 11.47
C PHE A 318 -1.63 -9.49 12.70
N SER A 319 -1.27 -8.67 13.69
CA SER A 319 -2.04 -8.48 14.93
C SER A 319 -3.12 -7.43 14.76
N LYS A 320 -4.24 -7.59 15.48
CA LYS A 320 -5.42 -6.72 15.42
C LYS A 320 -5.13 -5.27 15.84
#